data_AF-A0A7V4AP74-F1
#
_entry.id   AF-A0A7V4AP74-F1
#
_cell.length_a   1.000
_cell.length_b   1.000
_cell.length_c   1.000
_cell.angle_alpha   90.00
_cell.angle_beta   90.00
_cell.angle_gamma   90.00
#
_symmetry.space_group_name_H-M   'P 1'
#
loop_
_entity.id
_entity.type
_entity.pdbx_description
1 polymer ?
#
loop_
_entity_poly.entity_id
_entity_poly.type
_entity_poly.pdbx_seq_one_letter_code
_entity_poly.pdbx_strand_id
1 'polypeptide(L)'
;MEEAGRVAGATPVRAFLTGTLPLLRGGILAAWFLLFIQFVREYSTGVYLLTAGTEVLGAQIVALWGTGAVEIIAALATVQVVIVSAVFVLANRLGVRPQGL
;
A
#
# COMPACT_ATOMS: atom_id res chain seq x y z
N MET A 1 11.84 -8.61 -26.58
CA MET A 1 12.26 -9.62 -25.58
C MET A 1 11.27 -10.78 -25.48
N GLU A 2 9.97 -10.53 -25.38
CA GLU A 2 8.95 -11.61 -25.45
C GLU A 2 8.98 -12.38 -26.78
N GLU A 3 9.09 -11.67 -27.91
CA GLU A 3 9.20 -12.29 -29.24
C GLU A 3 10.47 -13.14 -29.38
N ALA A 4 11.60 -12.68 -28.83
CA ALA A 4 12.85 -13.45 -28.79
C ALA A 4 12.74 -14.69 -27.89
N GLY A 5 12.05 -14.59 -26.75
CA GLY A 5 11.76 -15.72 -25.86
C GLY A 5 10.83 -16.75 -26.51
N ARG A 6 9.82 -16.30 -27.26
CA ARG A 6 8.92 -17.19 -28.02
C ARG A 6 9.64 -17.92 -29.15
N VAL A 7 10.54 -17.25 -29.87
CA VAL A 7 11.39 -17.89 -30.90
C VAL A 7 12.36 -18.91 -30.28
N ALA A 8 12.81 -18.68 -29.05
CA ALA A 8 13.64 -19.62 -28.27
C ALA A 8 12.83 -20.74 -27.56
N GLY A 9 11.52 -20.88 -27.82
CA GLY A 9 10.68 -21.95 -27.27
C GLY A 9 10.12 -21.70 -25.86
N ALA A 10 10.18 -20.47 -25.34
CA ALA A 10 9.56 -20.14 -24.05
C ALA A 10 8.02 -20.08 -24.16
N THR A 11 7.33 -20.65 -23.17
CA THR A 11 5.87 -20.51 -23.03
C THR A 11 5.49 -19.03 -22.80
N PRO A 12 4.30 -18.58 -23.25
CA PRO A 12 3.88 -17.18 -23.16
C PRO A 12 3.98 -16.59 -21.74
N VAL A 13 3.62 -17.39 -20.73
CA VAL A 13 3.72 -16.99 -19.32
C VAL A 13 5.17 -16.78 -18.91
N ARG A 14 6.09 -17.68 -19.31
CA ARG A 14 7.51 -17.55 -18.98
C ARG A 14 8.13 -16.32 -19.64
N ALA A 15 7.79 -16.05 -20.90
CA ALA A 15 8.23 -14.86 -21.63
C ALA A 15 7.75 -13.56 -20.94
N PHE A 16 6.49 -13.52 -20.49
CA PHE A 16 5.95 -12.40 -19.72
C PHE A 16 6.63 -12.20 -18.36
N LEU A 17 6.79 -13.27 -17.57
CA LEU A 17 7.37 -13.22 -16.23
C LEU A 17 8.85 -12.82 -16.22
N THR A 18 9.61 -13.18 -17.26
CA THR A 18 11.04 -12.82 -17.36
C THR A 18 11.32 -11.56 -18.17
N GLY A 19 10.44 -11.19 -19.11
CA GLY A 19 10.61 -10.01 -19.94
C GLY A 19 9.88 -8.78 -19.39
N THR A 20 8.55 -8.86 -19.36
CA THR A 20 7.66 -7.70 -19.12
C THR A 20 7.46 -7.43 -17.63
N LEU A 21 7.26 -8.46 -16.82
CA LEU A 21 6.98 -8.32 -15.38
C LEU A 21 8.09 -7.57 -14.61
N PRO A 22 9.40 -7.80 -14.83
CA PRO A 22 10.45 -7.07 -14.13
C PRO A 22 10.54 -5.60 -14.54
N LEU A 23 10.06 -5.24 -15.73
CA LEU A 23 9.98 -3.85 -16.17
C LEU A 23 8.80 -3.14 -15.49
N LEU A 24 7.68 -3.86 -15.30
CA LEU A 24 6.47 -3.33 -14.66
C LEU A 24 6.58 -3.21 -13.14
N ARG A 25 7.53 -3.91 -12.49
CA ARG A 25 7.66 -3.97 -11.02
C ARG A 25 7.64 -2.60 -10.32
N GLY A 26 8.26 -1.58 -10.92
CA GLY A 26 8.27 -0.22 -10.37
C GLY A 26 6.90 0.44 -10.42
N GLY A 27 6.18 0.28 -11.54
CA GLY A 27 4.81 0.78 -11.69
C GLY A 27 3.82 0.05 -10.77
N ILE A 28 3.98 -1.26 -10.60
CA ILE A 28 3.15 -2.06 -9.68
C ILE A 28 3.35 -1.60 -8.23
N LEU A 29 4.60 -1.35 -7.80
CA LEU A 29 4.88 -0.83 -6.46
C LEU A 29 4.27 0.55 -6.24
N ALA A 30 4.36 1.44 -7.24
CA ALA A 30 3.75 2.77 -7.17
C ALA A 30 2.22 2.69 -7.07
N ALA A 31 1.58 1.88 -7.92
CA ALA A 31 0.13 1.66 -7.89
C ALA A 31 -0.33 1.05 -6.55
N TRP A 32 0.41 0.07 -6.04
CA TRP A 32 0.15 -0.54 -4.73
C TRP A 32 0.24 0.49 -3.60
N PHE A 33 1.24 1.37 -3.62
CA PHE A 33 1.40 2.40 -2.60
C PHE A 33 0.27 3.45 -2.63
N LEU A 34 -0.19 3.83 -3.83
CA LEU A 34 -1.36 4.71 -3.98
C LEU A 34 -2.62 4.07 -3.40
N LEU A 35 -2.86 2.78 -3.68
CA LEU A 35 -3.97 2.03 -3.09
C LEU A 35 -3.85 1.96 -1.56
N PHE A 36 -2.64 1.72 -1.04
CA PHE A 36 -2.39 1.71 0.40
C PHE A 36 -2.79 3.04 1.07
N ILE A 37 -2.38 4.18 0.51
CA ILE A 37 -2.77 5.51 1.02
C ILE A 37 -4.29 5.67 1.01
N GLN A 38 -4.95 5.24 -0.08
CA GLN A 38 -6.39 5.34 -0.20
C GLN A 38 -7.10 4.52 0.89
N PHE A 39 -6.69 3.27 1.11
CA PHE A 39 -7.29 2.41 2.12
C PHE A 39 -7.04 2.89 3.55
N VAL A 40 -5.85 3.42 3.85
CA VAL A 40 -5.56 3.97 5.19
C VAL A 40 -6.43 5.18 5.52
N ARG A 41 -6.84 5.94 4.50
CA ARG A 41 -7.75 7.09 4.64
C ARG A 41 -9.23 6.70 4.63
N GLU A 42 -9.55 5.46 4.28
CA GLU A 42 -10.93 5.01 4.22
C GLU A 42 -11.46 4.73 5.62
N TYR A 43 -12.31 5.64 6.12
CA TYR A 43 -12.96 5.48 7.43
C TYR A 43 -14.45 5.14 7.31
N SER A 44 -15.09 5.41 6.16
CA SER A 44 -16.54 5.33 6.00
C SER A 44 -17.03 3.89 6.19
N THR A 45 -16.41 2.93 5.50
CA THR A 45 -16.76 1.50 5.65
C THR A 45 -16.44 0.96 7.04
N GLY A 46 -15.34 1.43 7.64
CA GLY A 46 -14.89 0.99 8.96
C GLY A 46 -15.90 1.32 10.05
N VAL A 47 -16.49 2.53 10.03
CA VAL A 47 -17.48 2.96 11.03
C VAL A 47 -18.75 2.10 10.99
N TYR A 48 -19.21 1.69 9.81
CA TYR A 48 -20.41 0.84 9.69
C TYR A 48 -20.16 -0.62 10.08
N LEU A 49 -18.92 -1.08 10.07
CA LEU A 49 -18.53 -2.45 10.44
C LEU A 49 -17.93 -2.56 11.86
N LEU A 50 -17.92 -1.46 12.64
CA LEU A 50 -17.41 -1.46 14.01
C LEU A 50 -18.19 -2.48 14.85
N THR A 51 -17.52 -3.56 15.22
CA THR A 51 -17.92 -4.48 16.29
C THR A 51 -16.78 -4.53 17.30
N ALA A 52 -17.09 -4.70 18.59
CA ALA A 52 -16.09 -4.83 19.64
C ALA A 52 -15.07 -5.92 19.27
N GLY A 53 -13.78 -5.54 19.16
CA GLY A 53 -12.68 -6.43 18.80
C GLY A 53 -12.17 -6.36 17.34
N THR A 54 -12.87 -5.68 16.43
CA THR A 54 -12.41 -5.44 15.03
C THR A 54 -12.33 -3.96 14.69
N GLU A 55 -11.91 -3.17 15.67
CA GLU A 55 -11.86 -1.72 15.57
C GLU A 55 -10.79 -1.25 14.57
N VAL A 56 -11.22 -0.53 13.54
CA VAL A 56 -10.31 0.06 12.56
C VAL A 56 -9.85 1.43 13.08
N LEU A 57 -8.54 1.67 13.09
CA LEU A 57 -7.91 2.90 13.59
C LEU A 57 -8.60 4.19 13.10
N GLY A 58 -8.90 4.27 11.80
CA GLY A 58 -9.57 5.44 11.21
C GLY A 58 -11.00 5.65 11.73
N ALA A 59 -11.74 4.57 11.95
CA ALA A 59 -13.10 4.63 12.49
C ALA A 59 -13.12 5.00 13.98
N GLN A 60 -12.14 4.50 14.75
CA GLN A 60 -11.98 4.82 16.17
C GLN A 60 -11.67 6.30 16.43
N ILE A 61 -10.83 6.93 15.60
CA ILE A 61 -10.54 8.37 15.71
C ILE A 61 -11.83 9.20 15.59
N VAL A 62 -12.71 8.84 14.65
CA VAL A 62 -14.00 9.52 14.44
C VAL A 62 -14.98 9.22 15.59
N ALA A 63 -15.04 7.98 16.07
CA ALA A 63 -15.91 7.60 17.18
C ALA A 63 -15.54 8.34 18.49
N LEU A 64 -14.24 8.46 18.78
CA LEU A 64 -13.72 9.17 19.94
C LEU A 64 -13.86 10.69 19.84
N TRP A 65 -14.02 11.23 18.63
CA TRP A 65 -14.27 12.66 18.45
C TRP A 65 -15.56 13.09 19.15
N GLY A 66 -16.60 12.26 19.10
CA GLY A 66 -17.87 12.49 19.79
C GLY A 66 -17.79 12.42 21.32
N THR A 67 -16.76 11.75 21.88
CA THR A 67 -16.56 11.63 23.32
C THR A 67 -15.65 12.72 23.90
N GLY A 68 -15.02 13.54 23.05
CA GLY A 68 -14.07 14.57 23.47
C GLY A 68 -12.71 14.04 23.94
N ALA A 69 -12.40 12.77 23.67
CA ALA A 69 -11.15 12.11 24.08
C ALA A 69 -9.94 12.52 23.21
N VAL A 70 -9.63 13.82 23.17
CA VAL A 70 -8.60 14.41 22.30
C VAL A 70 -7.22 13.81 22.52
N GLU A 71 -6.88 13.44 23.76
CA GLU A 71 -5.60 12.80 24.09
C GLU A 71 -5.42 11.44 23.38
N ILE A 72 -6.47 10.61 23.39
CA ILE A 72 -6.46 9.30 22.73
C ILE A 72 -6.43 9.49 21.21
N ILE A 73 -7.19 10.46 20.70
CA ILE A 73 -7.21 10.80 19.27
C ILE A 73 -5.81 11.21 18.79
N ALA A 74 -5.11 12.05 19.56
CA ALA A 74 -3.75 12.49 19.23
C ALA A 74 -2.75 11.32 19.24
N ALA A 75 -2.85 10.41 20.21
CA ALA A 75 -2.02 9.21 20.26
C ALA A 75 -2.25 8.30 19.05
N LEU A 76 -3.51 8.02 18.71
CA LEU A 76 -3.87 7.18 17.55
C LEU A 76 -3.43 7.82 16.23
N ALA A 77 -3.61 9.13 16.07
CA ALA A 77 -3.14 9.87 14.90
C ALA A 77 -1.61 9.80 14.75
N THR A 78 -0.88 9.91 15.87
CA THR A 78 0.58 9.78 15.88
C THR A 78 1.01 8.38 15.42
N VAL A 79 0.39 7.33 15.94
CA VAL A 79 0.64 5.94 15.51
C VAL A 79 0.36 5.76 14.02
N GLN A 80 -0.75 6.32 13.52
CA GLN A 80 -1.10 6.24 12.10
C GLN A 80 -0.06 6.92 11.21
N VAL A 81 0.42 8.11 11.60
CA VAL A 81 1.49 8.83 10.88
C VAL A 81 2.77 8.01 10.84
N VAL A 82 3.16 7.38 11.96
CA VAL A 82 4.34 6.51 12.03
C VAL A 82 4.22 5.33 11.08
N ILE A 83 3.06 4.66 11.05
CA ILE A 83 2.82 3.51 10.16
C ILE A 83 2.91 3.93 8.69
N VAL A 84 2.21 4.99 8.29
CA VAL A 84 2.23 5.49 6.90
C VAL A 84 3.64 5.89 6.49
N SER A 85 4.36 6.58 7.37
CA SER A 85 5.74 7.01 7.11
C SER A 85 6.68 5.81 6.97
N ALA A 86 6.56 4.80 7.83
CA ALA A 86 7.35 3.58 7.74
C ALA A 86 7.10 2.83 6.42
N VAL A 87 5.83 2.67 6.02
CA VAL A 87 5.46 2.03 4.76
C VAL A 87 5.97 2.83 3.55
N PHE A 88 5.87 4.16 3.59
CA PHE A 88 6.41 5.02 2.54
C PHE A 88 7.93 4.87 2.39
N VAL A 89 8.68 4.89 3.50
CA VAL A 89 10.13 4.68 3.48
C VAL A 89 10.47 3.29 2.94
N LEU A 90 9.75 2.25 3.36
CA LEU A 90 9.96 0.89 2.87
C LEU A 90 9.66 0.76 1.37
N ALA A 91 8.54 1.31 0.89
CA ALA A 91 8.16 1.30 -0.51
C ALA A 91 9.21 2.02 -1.38
N ASN A 92 9.73 3.16 -0.93
CA ASN A 92 10.83 3.85 -1.61
C ASN A 92 12.11 3.02 -1.61
N ARG A 93 12.48 2.40 -0.48
CA ARG A 93 13.68 1.54 -0.39
C ARG A 93 13.62 0.35 -1.34
N LEU A 94 12.44 -0.25 -1.52
CA LEU A 94 12.21 -1.36 -2.45
C LEU A 94 12.13 -0.92 -3.92
N GLY A 95 11.72 0.33 -4.17
CA GLY A 95 11.67 0.94 -5.51
C GLY A 95 13.01 1.49 -6.03
N VAL A 96 14.05 1.61 -5.18
CA VAL A 96 15.35 2.18 -5.55
C VAL A 96 16.29 1.11 -6.14
N ARG A 97 16.31 1.04 -7.48
CA ARG A 97 17.55 1.18 -8.25
C ARG A 97 17.24 2.01 -9.51
N PRO A 98 17.70 3.26 -9.61
CA PRO A 98 17.74 3.95 -10.90
C PRO A 98 18.72 3.17 -11.79
N GLN A 99 18.17 2.36 -12.71
CA GLN A 99 18.92 1.73 -13.78
C GLN A 99 19.14 2.80 -14.84
N GLY A 100 20.22 3.59 -14.70
CA GLY A 100 20.54 4.66 -15.64
C GLY A 100 21.64 5.58 -15.16
N LEU A 101 22.82 5.03 -14.87
CA LEU A 101 24.14 5.67 -15.10
C LEU A 101 25.10 4.58 -15.56
#